data_AF-A0A7W0H9W4-F1
#
_entry.id   AF-A0A7W0H9W4-F1
#
_cell.length_a   1.000
_cell.length_b   1.000
_cell.length_c   1.000
_cell.angle_alpha   90.00
_cell.angle_beta   90.00
_cell.angle_gamma   90.00
#
_symmetry.space_group_name_H-M   'P 1'
#
loop_
_entity.id
_entity.type
_entity.pdbx_description
1 polymer ?
#
loop_
_entity_poly.entity_id
_entity_poly.type
_entity_poly.pdbx_seq_one_letter_code
_entity_poly.pdbx_strand_id
1 'polypeptide(L)'
;MRGVSAWNGSLIVTGDLNMAAGLAHRVTGPQPLTTQLTFPAESPQRQLDHVLARGIPAAVAGQAVRLPLSDHLALAVDLPTD
;
A
#
# COMPACT_ATOMS: atom_id res chain seq x y z
N MET A 1 -12.17 -10.66 -16.87
CA MET A 1 -11.70 -10.10 -15.58
C MET A 1 -12.22 -8.68 -15.44
N ARG A 2 -12.70 -8.28 -14.27
CA ARG A 2 -13.00 -6.87 -13.95
C ARG A 2 -11.77 -6.28 -13.25
N GLY A 3 -11.31 -5.11 -13.71
CA GLY A 3 -10.20 -4.40 -13.06
C GLY A 3 -10.62 -3.78 -11.73
N VAL A 4 -9.67 -3.56 -10.83
CA VAL A 4 -9.88 -2.89 -9.53
C VAL A 4 -10.55 -1.52 -9.68
N SER A 5 -10.22 -0.80 -10.74
CA SER A 5 -10.79 0.51 -11.05
C SER A 5 -12.30 0.49 -11.33
N ALA A 6 -12.85 -0.66 -11.72
CA ALA A 6 -14.29 -0.84 -12.00
C ALA A 6 -15.11 -1.19 -10.74
N TRP A 7 -14.48 -1.33 -9.57
CA TRP A 7 -15.17 -1.61 -8.32
C TRP A 7 -15.81 -0.36 -7.73
N ASN A 8 -17.09 -0.44 -7.36
CA ASN A 8 -17.90 0.69 -6.89
C ASN A 8 -18.16 0.69 -5.37
N GLY A 9 -17.68 -0.31 -4.63
CA GLY A 9 -17.77 -0.38 -3.18
C GLY A 9 -16.47 -0.03 -2.46
N SER A 10 -16.44 -0.26 -1.14
CA SER A 10 -15.22 -0.20 -0.35
C SER A 10 -14.27 -1.32 -0.78
N LEU A 11 -12.97 -1.01 -0.87
CA LEU A 11 -11.95 -1.98 -1.25
C LEU A 11 -10.58 -1.60 -0.69
N ILE A 12 -9.76 -2.62 -0.46
CA ILE A 12 -8.33 -2.50 -0.17
C ILE A 12 -7.55 -3.25 -1.25
N VAL A 13 -6.49 -2.63 -1.78
CA VAL A 13 -5.47 -3.27 -2.61
C VAL A 13 -4.19 -3.34 -1.80
N THR A 14 -3.57 -4.51 -1.74
CA THR A 14 -2.31 -4.73 -1.03
C THR A 14 -1.33 -5.49 -1.90
N GLY A 15 -0.04 -5.16 -1.77
CA GLY A 15 1.07 -5.94 -2.33
C GLY A 15 2.09 -5.09 -3.08
N ASP A 16 3.09 -5.78 -3.63
CA ASP A 16 4.09 -5.19 -4.51
C ASP A 16 3.48 -4.89 -5.89
N LEU A 17 3.35 -3.60 -6.21
CA LEU A 17 2.88 -3.14 -7.52
C LEU A 17 4.04 -2.73 -8.45
N ASN A 18 5.28 -2.81 -7.95
CA ASN A 18 6.51 -2.41 -8.63
C ASN A 18 6.47 -0.97 -9.17
N MET A 19 5.75 -0.09 -8.48
CA MET A 19 5.49 1.30 -8.87
C MET A 19 5.62 2.21 -7.65
N ALA A 20 6.00 3.48 -7.88
CA ALA A 20 5.90 4.50 -6.83
C ALA A 20 4.42 4.81 -6.49
N ALA A 21 4.16 5.27 -5.26
CA ALA A 21 2.81 5.49 -4.73
C ALA A 21 1.90 6.32 -5.66
N GLY A 22 2.44 7.41 -6.24
CA GLY A 22 1.68 8.26 -7.15
C GLY A 22 1.27 7.56 -8.45
N LEU A 23 2.12 6.67 -9.00
CA LEU A 23 1.76 5.90 -10.19
C LEU A 23 0.78 4.78 -9.85
N ALA A 24 0.96 4.10 -8.72
CA ALA A 24 0.05 3.08 -8.22
C ALA A 24 -1.37 3.66 -8.04
N HIS A 25 -1.50 4.83 -7.41
CA HIS A 25 -2.77 5.54 -7.28
C HIS A 25 -3.40 5.84 -8.64
N ARG A 26 -2.65 6.42 -9.59
CA ARG A 26 -3.18 6.78 -10.92
C ARG A 26 -3.66 5.58 -11.73
N VAL A 27 -2.97 4.45 -11.67
CA VAL A 27 -3.31 3.25 -12.44
C VAL A 27 -4.47 2.48 -11.82
N THR A 28 -4.52 2.40 -10.48
CA THR A 28 -5.52 1.58 -9.78
C THR A 28 -6.78 2.37 -9.42
N GLY A 29 -6.64 3.65 -9.07
CA GLY A 29 -7.70 4.54 -8.58
C GLY A 29 -7.76 4.74 -7.06
N PRO A 30 -7.68 3.69 -6.21
CA PRO A 30 -7.60 3.81 -4.75
C PRO A 30 -6.47 4.72 -4.24
N GLN A 31 -6.70 5.38 -3.10
CA GLN A 31 -5.75 6.27 -2.44
C GLN A 31 -4.77 5.50 -1.56
N PRO A 32 -3.49 5.87 -1.49
CA PRO A 32 -2.55 5.24 -0.57
C PRO A 32 -2.92 5.52 0.89
N LEU A 33 -2.91 4.49 1.73
CA LEU A 33 -3.14 4.63 3.17
C LEU A 33 -1.87 5.00 3.95
N THR A 34 -0.69 4.79 3.35
CA THR A 34 0.59 5.18 3.93
C THR A 34 1.62 5.38 2.81
N THR A 35 2.67 6.15 3.10
CA THR A 35 3.83 6.30 2.22
C THR A 35 5.08 5.99 3.03
N GLN A 36 5.73 4.86 2.75
CA GLN A 36 6.92 4.36 3.43
C GLN A 36 7.85 3.69 2.41
N LEU A 37 9.16 3.87 2.57
CA LEU A 37 10.13 3.15 1.75
C LEU A 37 10.13 1.68 2.20
N THR A 38 9.99 0.76 1.26
CA THR A 38 9.89 -0.68 1.54
C THR A 38 11.01 -1.48 0.91
N PHE A 39 11.77 -0.91 -0.03
CA PHE A 39 12.80 -1.62 -0.78
C PHE A 39 14.06 -0.76 -1.05
N PRO A 40 15.26 -1.36 -1.00
CA PRO A 40 15.56 -2.67 -0.41
C PRO A 40 15.58 -2.59 1.13
N ALA A 41 15.36 -3.71 1.81
CA ALA A 41 15.14 -3.76 3.26
C ALA A 41 16.33 -3.29 4.11
N GLU A 42 17.56 -3.40 3.59
CA GLU A 42 18.79 -2.97 4.27
C GLU A 42 19.06 -1.47 4.13
N SER A 43 18.61 -0.85 3.04
CA SER A 43 18.75 0.58 2.80
C SER A 43 17.56 1.08 1.97
N PRO A 44 16.39 1.30 2.62
CA PRO A 44 15.17 1.61 1.91
C PRO A 44 15.29 2.91 1.11
N GLN A 45 15.01 2.83 -0.19
CA GLN A 45 15.11 3.95 -1.14
C GLN A 45 13.85 4.11 -1.99
N ARG A 46 13.03 3.05 -2.09
CA ARG A 46 11.83 3.01 -2.93
C ARG A 46 10.67 2.42 -2.14
N GLN A 47 9.47 2.90 -2.44
CA GLN A 47 8.22 2.24 -2.05
C GLN A 47 7.73 1.41 -3.23
N LEU A 48 7.64 0.10 -3.05
CA LEU A 48 7.12 -0.83 -4.07
C LEU A 48 5.88 -1.57 -3.59
N ASP A 49 5.79 -1.80 -2.28
CA ASP A 49 4.62 -2.34 -1.62
C ASP A 49 3.63 -1.23 -1.30
N HIS A 50 2.34 -1.53 -1.45
CA HIS A 50 1.28 -0.57 -1.23
C HIS A 50 0.17 -1.16 -0.39
N VAL A 51 -0.46 -0.30 0.40
CA VAL A 51 -1.83 -0.50 0.88
C VAL A 51 -2.65 0.69 0.38
N LEU A 52 -3.56 0.43 -0.55
CA LEU A 52 -4.42 1.44 -1.16
C LEU A 52 -5.88 1.17 -0.80
N ALA A 53 -6.68 2.22 -0.62
CA ALA A 53 -8.09 2.09 -0.26
C ALA A 53 -9.02 3.02 -1.05
N ARG A 54 -10.26 2.56 -1.20
CA ARG A 54 -11.40 3.34 -1.71
C ARG A 54 -12.57 3.13 -0.75
N GLY A 55 -13.27 4.22 -0.40
CA GLY A 55 -14.46 4.11 0.45
C GLY A 55 -14.17 3.58 1.86
N ILE A 56 -12.94 3.74 2.34
CA ILE A 56 -12.50 3.40 3.70
C ILE A 56 -11.84 4.67 4.27
N PRO A 57 -12.07 5.01 5.54
CA PRO A 57 -11.42 6.14 6.18
C PRO A 57 -9.89 6.06 6.10
N ALA A 58 -9.21 7.20 6.27
CA ALA A 58 -7.76 7.24 6.32
C ALA A 58 -7.22 6.32 7.44
N ALA A 59 -6.06 5.71 7.20
CA ALA A 59 -5.40 4.90 8.22
C ALA A 59 -5.01 5.75 9.43
N VAL A 60 -5.06 5.14 10.61
CA VAL A 60 -4.70 5.80 11.87
C VAL A 60 -3.17 5.86 12.03
N ALA A 61 -2.49 4.82 11.54
CA ALA A 61 -1.04 4.72 11.53
C ALA A 61 -0.58 3.82 10.37
N GLY A 62 0.65 4.02 9.92
CA GLY A 62 1.29 3.15 8.93
C GLY A 62 2.80 3.10 9.13
N GLN A 63 3.39 1.93 8.93
CA GLN A 63 4.82 1.68 9.20
C GLN A 63 5.41 0.64 8.24
N ALA A 64 6.70 0.78 7.95
CA ALA A 64 7.50 -0.25 7.30
C ALA A 64 8.32 -1.00 8.35
N VAL A 65 8.18 -2.33 8.39
CA VAL A 65 8.72 -3.19 9.44
C VAL A 65 9.74 -4.16 8.84
N ARG A 66 10.96 -4.19 9.39
CA ARG A 66 11.97 -5.18 8.99
C ARG A 66 11.61 -6.55 9.56
N LEU A 67 11.40 -7.51 8.66
CA LEU A 67 11.23 -8.93 9.02
C LEU A 67 12.41 -9.75 8.49
N PRO A 68 12.85 -10.81 9.19
CA PRO A 68 13.94 -11.68 8.73
C PRO A 68 13.45 -12.71 7.70
N LEU A 69 12.74 -12.25 6.65
CA LEU A 69 12.10 -13.13 5.66
C LEU A 69 12.34 -12.68 4.21
N SER A 70 12.47 -11.38 3.95
CA SER A 70 12.51 -10.81 2.60
C SER A 70 13.49 -9.62 2.52
N ASP A 71 13.87 -9.29 1.31
CA ASP A 71 14.53 -8.05 0.87
C ASP A 71 13.57 -6.84 0.82
N HIS A 72 12.30 -7.01 1.14
CA HIS A 72 11.34 -5.93 1.40
C HIS A 72 11.07 -5.76 2.90
N LEU A 73 10.77 -4.52 3.31
CA LEU A 73 10.13 -4.24 4.58
C LEU A 73 8.63 -4.52 4.46
N ALA A 74 8.05 -5.17 5.45
CA ALA A 74 6.60 -5.37 5.52
C ALA A 74 5.90 -4.03 5.72
N LEU A 75 4.90 -3.73 4.89
CA LEU A 75 4.09 -2.53 5.04
C LEU A 75 2.83 -2.84 5.85
N ALA A 76 2.70 -2.21 7.02
CA ALA A 76 1.56 -2.36 7.92
C ALA A 76 0.79 -1.05 8.04
N VAL A 77 -0.54 -1.14 8.11
CA VAL A 77 -1.43 -0.01 8.39
C VAL A 77 -2.49 -0.42 9.40
N ASP A 78 -2.82 0.49 10.32
CA ASP A 78 -3.92 0.31 11.25
C ASP A 78 -5.16 0.97 10.67
N LEU A 79 -6.23 0.19 10.52
CA LEU A 79 -7.53 0.67 10.07
C LEU A 79 -8.42 0.97 11.28
N PRO A 80 -9.25 2.01 11.20
CA PRO A 80 -10.27 2.22 12.21
C PRO A 80 -11.25 1.04 12.21
N THR A 81 -11.52 0.53 13.40
CA THR A 81 -12.64 -0.37 13.69
C THR A 81 -13.77 0.53 14.18
N ASP A 82 -14.74 0.86 13.35
CA ASP A 82 -15.98 1.47 13.85
C ASP A 82 -16.64 0.59 14.92
#